data_AF-A0A9W8UWV1-F1
#
_entry.id   AF-A0A9W8UWV1-F1
#
_cell.length_a   1.000
_cell.length_b   1.000
_cell.length_c   1.000
_cell.angle_alpha   90.00
_cell.angle_beta   90.00
_cell.angle_gamma   90.00
#
_symmetry.space_group_name_H-M   'P 1'
#
loop_
_entity.id
_entity.type
_entity.pdbx_description
1 polymer ?
#
loop_
_entity_poly.entity_id
_entity_poly.type
_entity_poly.pdbx_seq_one_letter_code
_entity_poly.pdbx_strand_id
1 'polypeptide(L)'
;MAPFPPQELWARDCELMHHYCTVTSPTLSVRKDMIHVWNVAIPRLGYQSPFVMHGILALAAAQKAYLIPSSRRTYLPLADYHQTLGSEGYRHELQTLDMSNWMPVFGFASVVVLHMLTLPTRMENHTLESPLTNLRELANLLRGIKTTLQPIMPRVVRTEFAPVVYGVWLLESDEKLEP
;
A
#
# COMPACT_ATOMS: atom_id res chain seq x y z
N MET A 1 -1.10 9.65 18.14
CA MET A 1 -2.39 9.99 18.79
C MET A 1 -3.46 9.97 17.71
N ALA A 2 -4.67 9.47 18.01
CA ALA A 2 -5.75 9.41 17.02
C ALA A 2 -6.24 10.83 16.65
N PRO A 3 -6.56 11.10 15.37
CA PRO A 3 -6.98 12.44 14.93
C PRO A 3 -8.43 12.77 15.30
N PHE A 4 -9.24 11.78 15.68
CA PHE A 4 -10.66 11.93 16.02
C PHE A 4 -11.04 11.05 17.23
N PRO A 5 -12.16 11.35 17.91
CA PRO A 5 -12.75 10.47 18.93
C PRO A 5 -13.12 9.09 18.37
N PRO A 6 -13.18 8.02 19.19
CA PRO A 6 -13.36 6.65 18.71
C PRO A 6 -14.58 6.41 17.81
N GLN A 7 -15.73 6.99 18.14
CA GLN A 7 -16.96 6.81 17.36
C GLN A 7 -16.86 7.47 15.98
N GLU A 8 -16.26 8.65 15.90
CA GLU A 8 -16.04 9.34 14.63
C GLU A 8 -14.97 8.61 13.81
N LEU A 9 -13.89 8.16 14.45
CA LEU A 9 -12.83 7.38 13.80
C LEU A 9 -13.39 6.12 13.16
N TRP A 10 -14.23 5.35 13.86
CA TRP A 10 -14.87 4.16 13.30
C TRP A 10 -15.70 4.47 12.05
N ALA A 11 -16.50 5.54 12.09
CA ALA A 11 -17.30 5.95 10.92
C ALA A 11 -16.39 6.37 9.74
N ARG A 12 -15.28 7.05 10.02
CA ARG A 12 -14.28 7.41 9.00
C ARG A 12 -13.57 6.18 8.43
N ASP A 13 -13.23 5.20 9.25
CA ASP A 13 -12.61 3.96 8.79
C ASP A 13 -13.54 3.19 7.83
N CYS A 14 -14.85 3.12 8.15
CA CYS A 14 -15.85 2.56 7.24
C CYS A 14 -15.98 3.37 5.94
N GLU A 15 -16.01 4.70 6.03
CA GLU A 15 -16.04 5.59 4.86
C GLU A 15 -14.82 5.37 3.96
N LEU A 16 -13.63 5.28 4.54
CA LEU A 16 -12.36 5.07 3.85
C LEU A 16 -12.30 3.69 3.21
N MET A 17 -12.76 2.64 3.89
CA MET A 17 -12.82 1.29 3.33
C MET A 17 -13.81 1.22 2.15
N HIS A 18 -14.98 1.87 2.28
CA HIS A 18 -15.92 1.99 1.18
C HIS A 18 -15.30 2.73 -0.01
N HIS A 19 -14.60 3.85 0.23
CA HIS A 19 -13.89 4.59 -0.80
C HIS A 19 -12.80 3.74 -1.46
N TYR A 20 -12.06 2.94 -0.68
CA TYR A 20 -11.05 2.04 -1.22
C TYR A 20 -11.65 1.07 -2.24
N CYS A 21 -12.73 0.39 -1.87
CA CYS A 21 -13.37 -0.61 -2.73
C CYS A 21 -14.01 -0.02 -3.99
N THR A 22 -14.52 1.21 -3.91
CA THR A 22 -15.35 1.80 -4.97
C THR A 22 -14.60 2.79 -5.86
N VAL A 23 -13.54 3.42 -5.35
CA VAL A 23 -12.80 4.48 -6.04
C VAL A 23 -11.31 4.19 -6.11
N THR A 24 -10.66 3.78 -5.02
CA THR A 24 -9.21 3.61 -5.01
C THR A 24 -8.76 2.38 -5.78
N SER A 25 -9.18 1.19 -5.37
CA SER A 25 -8.70 -0.07 -5.92
C SER A 25 -8.88 -0.21 -7.44
N PRO A 26 -9.98 0.27 -8.08
CA PRO A 26 -10.11 0.23 -9.54
C PRO A 26 -9.08 1.09 -10.30
N THR A 27 -8.50 2.09 -9.63
CA THR A 27 -7.51 3.00 -10.25
C THR A 27 -6.07 2.48 -10.19
N LEU A 28 -5.82 1.41 -9.43
CA LEU A 28 -4.46 0.92 -9.14
C LEU A 28 -3.86 0.04 -10.26
N SER A 29 -4.66 -0.41 -11.22
CA SER A 29 -4.16 -1.12 -12.39
C SER A 29 -5.15 -1.11 -13.55
N VAL A 30 -4.62 -1.17 -14.78
CA VAL A 30 -5.39 -1.41 -16.01
C VAL A 30 -5.44 -2.90 -16.38
N ARG A 31 -4.57 -3.74 -15.78
CA ARG A 31 -4.52 -5.17 -16.06
C ARG A 31 -5.52 -5.93 -15.19
N LYS A 32 -6.38 -6.74 -15.82
CA LYS A 32 -7.47 -7.46 -15.15
C LYS A 32 -7.00 -8.38 -14.02
N ASP A 33 -5.85 -9.02 -14.19
CA ASP A 33 -5.25 -9.92 -13.18
C ASP A 33 -4.80 -9.15 -11.92
N MET A 34 -4.21 -7.97 -12.09
CA MET A 34 -3.85 -7.09 -10.97
C MET A 34 -5.07 -6.42 -10.33
N ILE A 35 -6.12 -6.10 -11.11
CA ILE A 35 -7.36 -5.55 -10.58
C ILE A 35 -7.97 -6.48 -9.53
N HIS A 36 -7.97 -7.80 -9.77
CA HIS A 36 -8.43 -8.77 -8.76
C HIS A 36 -7.62 -8.67 -7.46
N VAL A 37 -6.31 -8.50 -7.55
CA VAL A 37 -5.45 -8.36 -6.37
C VAL A 37 -5.85 -7.15 -5.53
N TRP A 38 -6.00 -6.00 -6.17
CA TRP A 38 -6.34 -4.75 -5.48
C TRP A 38 -7.79 -4.72 -4.98
N ASN A 39 -8.74 -5.27 -5.74
CA ASN A 39 -10.16 -5.22 -5.39
C ASN A 39 -10.56 -6.31 -4.38
N VAL A 40 -9.84 -7.44 -4.32
CA VAL A 40 -10.26 -8.62 -3.57
C VAL A 40 -9.17 -9.12 -2.62
N ALA A 41 -7.99 -9.47 -3.14
CA ALA A 41 -6.96 -10.13 -2.34
C ALA A 41 -6.40 -9.23 -1.23
N ILE A 42 -6.11 -7.96 -1.54
CA ILE A 42 -5.59 -6.99 -0.57
C ILE A 42 -6.62 -6.64 0.51
N PRO A 43 -7.89 -6.31 0.20
CA PRO A 43 -8.94 -6.17 1.21
C PRO A 43 -9.10 -7.40 2.10
N ARG A 44 -9.00 -8.60 1.52
CA ARG A 44 -9.04 -9.86 2.26
C ARG A 44 -7.93 -9.98 3.28
N LEU A 45 -6.69 -9.68 2.88
CA LEU A 45 -5.58 -9.59 3.81
C LEU A 45 -5.83 -8.50 4.86
N GLY A 46 -6.40 -7.36 4.47
CA GLY A 46 -6.73 -6.25 5.36
C GLY A 46 -7.55 -6.69 6.57
N TYR A 47 -8.68 -7.35 6.36
CA TYR A 47 -9.52 -7.77 7.49
C TYR A 47 -8.94 -8.97 8.28
N GLN A 48 -7.93 -9.68 7.74
CA GLN A 48 -7.21 -10.74 8.44
C GLN A 48 -5.99 -10.21 9.22
N SER A 49 -5.47 -9.03 8.86
CA SER A 49 -4.22 -8.49 9.37
C SER A 49 -4.34 -6.97 9.54
N PRO A 50 -4.55 -6.47 10.77
CA PRO A 50 -4.88 -5.06 11.04
C PRO A 50 -3.90 -4.05 10.43
N PHE A 51 -2.60 -4.36 10.39
CA PHE A 51 -1.60 -3.46 9.81
C PHE A 51 -1.78 -3.28 8.29
N VAL A 52 -2.24 -4.32 7.59
CA VAL A 52 -2.60 -4.23 6.17
C VAL A 52 -3.81 -3.34 5.99
N MET A 53 -4.85 -3.50 6.83
CA MET A 53 -6.02 -2.62 6.82
C MET A 53 -5.62 -1.15 7.00
N HIS A 54 -4.73 -0.86 7.95
CA HIS A 54 -4.23 0.50 8.12
C HIS A 54 -3.52 1.04 6.87
N GLY A 55 -2.72 0.23 6.17
CA GLY A 55 -2.16 0.65 4.88
C GLY A 55 -3.24 0.99 3.83
N ILE A 56 -4.29 0.17 3.74
CA ILE A 56 -5.42 0.37 2.83
C ILE A 56 -6.14 1.70 3.13
N LEU A 57 -6.47 1.93 4.40
CA LEU A 57 -7.14 3.16 4.85
C LEU A 57 -6.27 4.39 4.64
N ALA A 58 -4.95 4.28 4.86
CA ALA A 58 -4.00 5.36 4.60
C ALA A 58 -3.98 5.77 3.13
N LEU A 59 -3.97 4.79 2.22
CA LEU A 59 -4.00 5.02 0.78
C LEU A 59 -5.32 5.67 0.34
N ALA A 60 -6.46 5.18 0.83
CA ALA A 60 -7.77 5.75 0.53
C ALA A 60 -7.92 7.19 1.05
N ALA A 61 -7.43 7.47 2.26
CA ALA A 61 -7.44 8.80 2.84
C ALA A 61 -6.58 9.79 2.04
N ALA A 62 -5.37 9.36 1.62
CA ALA A 62 -4.51 10.16 0.76
C ALA A 62 -5.18 10.49 -0.57
N GLN A 63 -5.85 9.51 -1.21
CA GLN A 63 -6.58 9.75 -2.45
C GLN A 63 -7.77 10.71 -2.25
N LYS A 64 -8.54 10.59 -1.17
CA LYS A 64 -9.61 11.56 -0.86
C LYS A 64 -9.09 12.97 -0.64
N ALA A 65 -7.96 13.13 0.07
CA ALA A 65 -7.32 14.43 0.24
C ALA A 65 -6.89 15.05 -1.09
N TYR A 66 -6.51 14.24 -2.07
CA TYR A 66 -6.20 14.69 -3.42
C TYR A 66 -7.45 15.05 -4.22
N LEU A 67 -8.47 14.18 -4.25
CA LEU A 67 -9.70 14.38 -5.02
C LEU A 67 -10.58 15.52 -4.46
N ILE A 68 -10.48 15.81 -3.16
CA ILE A 68 -11.30 16.81 -2.46
C ILE A 68 -10.37 17.76 -1.69
N PRO A 69 -9.77 18.76 -2.36
CA PRO A 69 -8.79 19.66 -1.75
C PRO A 69 -9.31 20.40 -0.49
N SER A 70 -10.60 20.74 -0.46
CA SER A 70 -11.24 21.38 0.70
C SER A 70 -11.24 20.50 1.96
N SER A 71 -11.11 19.19 1.83
CA SER A 71 -11.14 18.22 2.93
C SER A 71 -9.75 17.69 3.31
N ARG A 72 -8.67 18.28 2.77
CA ARG A 72 -7.29 17.88 3.08
C ARG A 72 -6.97 17.91 4.57
N ARG A 73 -7.45 18.94 5.27
CA ARG A 73 -7.27 19.07 6.73
C ARG A 73 -7.94 17.95 7.53
N THR A 74 -8.89 17.24 6.93
CA THR A 74 -9.57 16.07 7.52
C THR A 74 -8.85 14.77 7.16
N TYR A 75 -8.53 14.56 5.88
CA TYR A 75 -8.05 13.26 5.40
C TYR A 75 -6.53 13.07 5.47
N LEU A 76 -5.72 14.14 5.43
CA LEU A 76 -4.27 13.99 5.59
C LEU A 76 -3.88 13.46 7.00
N PRO A 77 -4.48 13.96 8.11
CA PRO A 77 -4.23 13.37 9.42
C PRO A 77 -4.65 11.89 9.53
N LEU A 78 -5.74 11.48 8.86
CA LEU A 78 -6.14 10.06 8.79
C LEU A 78 -5.12 9.23 8.02
N ALA A 79 -4.64 9.74 6.89
CA ALA A 79 -3.61 9.09 6.10
C ALA A 79 -2.34 8.85 6.93
N ASP A 80 -1.86 9.86 7.64
CA ASP A 80 -0.68 9.75 8.51
C ASP A 80 -0.89 8.84 9.71
N TYR A 81 -2.06 8.93 10.34
CA TYR A 81 -2.42 8.09 11.47
C TYR A 81 -2.39 6.60 11.10
N HIS A 82 -3.09 6.21 10.04
CA HIS A 82 -3.11 4.82 9.61
C HIS A 82 -1.77 4.38 9.02
N GLN A 83 -1.06 5.22 8.26
CA GLN A 83 0.26 4.87 7.75
C GLN A 83 1.23 4.55 8.89
N THR A 84 1.17 5.32 9.99
CA THR A 84 1.97 5.09 11.20
C THR A 84 1.65 3.73 11.83
N LEU A 85 0.37 3.45 12.10
CA LEU A 85 -0.07 2.18 12.71
C LEU A 85 0.24 0.97 11.84
N GLY A 86 0.02 1.09 10.53
CA GLY A 86 0.38 0.04 9.57
C GLY A 86 1.88 -0.23 9.57
N SER A 87 2.70 0.82 9.59
CA SER A 87 4.17 0.69 9.59
C SER A 87 4.70 0.11 10.92
N GLU A 88 4.05 0.41 12.04
CA GLU A 88 4.33 -0.21 13.34
C GLU A 88 4.05 -1.71 13.32
N GLY A 89 2.85 -2.11 12.89
CA GLY A 89 2.49 -3.52 12.79
C GLY A 89 3.35 -4.29 11.80
N TYR A 90 3.67 -3.70 10.65
CA TYR A 90 4.58 -4.29 9.67
C TYR A 90 5.98 -4.54 10.24
N ARG A 91 6.56 -3.57 10.96
CA ARG A 91 7.87 -3.73 11.61
C ARG A 91 7.85 -4.82 12.66
N HIS A 92 6.74 -5.00 13.37
CA HIS A 92 6.58 -6.08 14.34
C HIS A 92 6.57 -7.45 13.65
N GLU A 93 5.72 -7.63 12.64
CA GLU A 93 5.60 -8.90 11.89
C GLU A 93 6.88 -9.28 11.14
N LEU A 94 7.65 -8.29 10.68
CA LEU A 94 8.94 -8.53 10.05
C LEU A 94 9.97 -9.21 10.96
N GLN A 95 9.86 -9.05 12.29
CA GLN A 95 10.80 -9.66 13.24
C GLN A 95 10.68 -11.19 13.27
N THR A 96 9.50 -11.71 12.94
CA THR A 96 9.17 -13.14 12.95
C THR A 96 8.73 -13.62 11.57
N LEU A 97 9.24 -12.99 10.51
CA LEU A 97 8.88 -13.32 9.13
C LEU A 97 9.12 -14.81 8.84
N ASP A 98 8.03 -15.54 8.62
CA ASP A 98 8.05 -16.96 8.37
C ASP A 98 6.89 -17.41 7.45
N MET A 99 6.58 -18.70 7.48
CA MET A 99 5.54 -19.30 6.67
C MET A 99 4.10 -18.92 7.03
N SER A 100 3.89 -18.42 8.23
CA SER A 100 2.58 -18.05 8.75
C SER A 100 2.19 -16.61 8.37
N ASN A 101 3.16 -15.68 8.27
CA ASN A 101 2.88 -14.25 8.17
C ASN A 101 3.45 -13.55 6.92
N TRP A 102 4.08 -14.26 5.98
CA TRP A 102 4.67 -13.64 4.79
C TRP A 102 3.65 -12.94 3.88
N MET A 103 2.42 -13.46 3.77
CA MET A 103 1.37 -12.91 2.90
C MET A 103 0.95 -11.50 3.31
N PRO A 104 0.55 -11.23 4.56
CA PRO A 104 0.19 -9.88 4.97
C PRO A 104 1.40 -8.93 4.97
N VAL A 105 2.62 -9.41 5.25
CA VAL A 105 3.87 -8.63 5.10
C VAL A 105 4.05 -8.18 3.65
N PHE A 106 3.92 -9.09 2.69
CA PHE A 106 3.97 -8.76 1.26
C PHE A 106 2.85 -7.77 0.85
N GLY A 107 1.63 -8.01 1.33
CA GLY A 107 0.46 -7.18 1.05
C GLY A 107 0.66 -5.74 1.51
N PHE A 108 1.08 -5.53 2.75
CA PHE A 108 1.36 -4.19 3.26
C PHE A 108 2.49 -3.51 2.52
N ALA A 109 3.60 -4.21 2.26
CA ALA A 109 4.72 -3.64 1.50
C ALA A 109 4.27 -3.12 0.12
N SER A 110 3.40 -3.87 -0.55
CA SER A 110 2.81 -3.47 -1.84
C SER A 110 1.94 -2.21 -1.72
N VAL A 111 1.13 -2.11 -0.66
CA VAL A 111 0.29 -0.92 -0.40
C VAL A 111 1.14 0.31 -0.03
N VAL A 112 2.23 0.14 0.73
CA VAL A 112 3.11 1.27 1.10
C VAL A 112 3.83 1.87 -0.11
N VAL A 113 4.23 1.05 -1.09
CA VAL A 113 4.78 1.57 -2.35
C VAL A 113 3.78 2.50 -3.01
N LEU A 114 2.51 2.10 -3.12
CA LEU A 114 1.44 2.94 -3.68
C LEU A 114 1.19 4.18 -2.83
N HIS A 115 1.22 4.06 -1.50
CA HIS A 115 1.06 5.20 -0.60
C HIS A 115 2.18 6.25 -0.82
N MET A 116 3.43 5.82 -0.98
CA MET A 116 4.53 6.76 -1.28
C MET A 116 4.35 7.48 -2.61
N LEU A 117 3.74 6.84 -3.62
CA LEU A 117 3.40 7.52 -4.88
C LEU A 117 2.37 8.65 -4.70
N THR A 118 1.66 8.69 -3.57
CA THR A 118 0.74 9.80 -3.25
C THR A 118 1.45 10.99 -2.60
N LEU A 119 2.71 10.89 -2.16
CA LEU A 119 3.47 11.99 -1.53
C LEU A 119 3.38 13.35 -2.27
N PRO A 120 3.59 13.44 -3.60
CA PRO A 120 3.42 14.68 -4.37
C PRO A 120 2.07 15.36 -4.14
N THR A 121 1.02 14.54 -4.04
CA THR A 121 -0.37 15.01 -3.97
C THR A 121 -0.73 15.60 -2.60
N ARG A 122 0.09 15.31 -1.58
CA ARG A 122 -0.09 15.74 -0.20
C ARG A 122 0.47 17.14 0.09
N MET A 123 1.16 17.76 -0.86
CA MET A 123 1.74 19.10 -0.71
C MET A 123 0.72 20.19 -1.09
N GLU A 124 0.63 21.28 -0.31
CA GLU A 124 -0.41 22.33 -0.47
C GLU A 124 -0.40 23.00 -1.85
N ASN A 125 0.77 23.15 -2.45
CA ASN A 125 0.93 23.78 -3.77
C ASN A 125 0.92 22.78 -4.93
N HIS A 126 0.68 21.48 -4.67
CA HIS A 126 0.89 20.38 -5.64
C HIS A 126 2.30 20.35 -6.28
N THR A 127 3.24 21.14 -5.75
CA THR A 127 4.64 21.17 -6.15
C THR A 127 5.44 20.25 -5.25
N LEU A 128 6.06 19.24 -5.84
CA LEU A 128 7.11 18.45 -5.20
C LEU A 128 8.28 19.37 -4.86
N GLU A 129 8.50 19.72 -3.59
CA GLU A 129 9.63 20.59 -3.19
C GLU A 129 11.00 19.95 -3.44
N SER A 130 11.04 18.67 -3.81
CA SER A 130 12.21 18.05 -4.45
C SER A 130 11.81 16.76 -5.16
N PRO A 131 11.48 16.79 -6.46
CA PRO A 131 11.06 15.60 -7.20
C PRO A 131 12.12 14.49 -7.18
N LEU A 132 13.40 14.88 -7.26
CA LEU A 132 14.53 13.94 -7.25
C LEU A 132 14.74 13.30 -5.88
N THR A 133 14.54 14.04 -4.78
CA THR A 133 14.61 13.45 -3.43
C THR A 133 13.49 12.44 -3.25
N ASN A 134 12.26 12.78 -3.63
CA ASN A 134 11.11 11.86 -3.54
C ASN A 134 11.32 10.60 -4.39
N LEU A 135 11.85 10.75 -5.61
CA LEU A 135 12.20 9.61 -6.46
C LEU A 135 13.28 8.73 -5.83
N ARG A 136 14.30 9.35 -5.22
CA ARG A 136 15.37 8.62 -4.50
C ARG A 136 14.83 7.88 -3.28
N GLU A 137 13.93 8.48 -2.52
CA GLU A 137 13.27 7.84 -1.38
C GLU A 137 12.41 6.65 -1.82
N LEU A 138 11.62 6.81 -2.89
CA LEU A 138 10.87 5.73 -3.50
C LEU A 138 11.80 4.59 -3.96
N ALA A 139 12.90 4.92 -4.64
CA ALA A 139 13.87 3.92 -5.09
C ALA A 139 14.53 3.18 -3.91
N ASN A 140 14.87 3.89 -2.83
CA ASN A 140 15.40 3.28 -1.61
C ASN A 140 14.37 2.37 -0.93
N LEU A 141 13.11 2.79 -0.87
CA LEU A 141 12.02 1.99 -0.32
C LEU A 141 11.83 0.70 -1.14
N LEU A 142 11.74 0.81 -2.46
CA LEU A 142 11.63 -0.34 -3.37
C LEU A 142 12.82 -1.29 -3.17
N ARG A 143 14.04 -0.76 -3.05
CA ARG A 143 15.23 -1.58 -2.79
C ARG A 143 15.18 -2.29 -1.44
N GLY A 144 14.72 -1.59 -0.40
CA GLY A 144 14.52 -2.15 0.94
C GLY A 144 13.50 -3.29 0.91
N ILE A 145 12.32 -3.04 0.33
CA ILE A 145 11.27 -4.04 0.17
C ILE A 145 11.77 -5.25 -0.64
N LYS A 146 12.47 -5.02 -1.76
CA LYS A 146 13.05 -6.11 -2.56
C LYS A 146 13.95 -7.00 -1.73
N THR A 147 14.86 -6.39 -0.98
CA THR A 147 15.82 -7.11 -0.13
C THR A 147 15.10 -7.91 0.96
N THR A 148 14.14 -7.29 1.65
CA THR A 148 13.38 -7.94 2.73
C THR A 148 12.52 -9.09 2.21
N LEU A 149 11.90 -8.95 1.04
CA LEU A 149 10.96 -9.93 0.50
C LEU A 149 11.62 -10.97 -0.43
N GLN A 150 12.91 -10.83 -0.75
CA GLN A 150 13.63 -11.77 -1.62
C GLN A 150 13.46 -13.24 -1.20
N PRO A 151 13.53 -13.62 0.09
CA PRO A 151 13.38 -15.01 0.51
C PRO A 151 11.99 -15.60 0.23
N ILE A 152 10.95 -14.76 0.14
CA ILE A 152 9.56 -15.19 -0.04
C ILE A 152 9.09 -15.09 -1.50
N MET A 153 9.79 -14.35 -2.37
CA MET A 153 9.39 -14.16 -3.78
C MET A 153 9.05 -15.46 -4.54
N PRO A 154 9.80 -16.58 -4.41
CA PRO A 154 9.45 -17.84 -5.08
C PRO A 154 8.08 -18.43 -4.66
N ARG A 155 7.55 -18.00 -3.51
CA ARG A 155 6.23 -18.40 -3.00
C ARG A 155 5.15 -17.45 -3.50
N VAL A 156 5.41 -16.15 -3.46
CA VAL A 156 4.46 -15.11 -3.90
C VAL A 156 3.99 -15.36 -5.33
N VAL A 157 4.91 -15.71 -6.24
CA VAL A 157 4.61 -16.00 -7.65
C VAL A 157 3.70 -17.21 -7.88
N ARG A 158 3.45 -18.03 -6.85
CA ARG A 158 2.54 -19.19 -6.89
C ARG A 158 1.16 -18.90 -6.28
N THR A 159 0.88 -17.64 -5.95
CA THR A 159 -0.37 -17.22 -5.30
C THR A 159 -1.12 -16.21 -6.15
N GLU A 160 -2.31 -15.77 -5.68
CA GLU A 160 -3.07 -14.71 -6.33
C GLU A 160 -2.31 -13.37 -6.41
N PHE A 161 -1.22 -13.18 -5.65
CA PHE A 161 -0.37 -11.98 -5.69
C PHE A 161 0.68 -11.97 -6.81
N ALA A 162 0.83 -13.06 -7.56
CA ALA A 162 1.81 -13.16 -8.65
C ALA A 162 1.77 -11.98 -9.64
N PRO A 163 0.60 -11.45 -10.07
CA PRO A 163 0.52 -10.29 -10.95
C PRO A 163 1.21 -9.03 -10.41
N VAL A 164 1.19 -8.82 -9.08
CA VAL A 164 1.88 -7.68 -8.45
C VAL A 164 3.38 -7.87 -8.49
N VAL A 165 3.85 -9.11 -8.35
CA VAL A 165 5.28 -9.43 -8.50
C VAL A 165 5.72 -9.07 -9.90
N TYR A 166 5.08 -9.61 -10.93
CA TYR A 166 5.48 -9.37 -12.33
C TYR A 166 5.22 -7.94 -12.83
N GLY A 167 4.25 -7.22 -12.24
CA GLY A 167 3.92 -5.85 -12.62
C GLY A 167 4.82 -4.78 -12.01
N VAL A 168 5.33 -5.01 -10.79
CA VAL A 168 6.16 -4.04 -10.05
C VAL A 168 7.64 -4.43 -10.07
N TRP A 169 7.90 -5.73 -10.01
CA TRP A 169 9.23 -6.31 -10.05
C TRP A 169 9.36 -6.97 -11.41
N LEU A 170 10.02 -6.29 -12.35
CA LEU A 170 10.61 -6.96 -13.50
C LEU A 170 11.60 -8.00 -12.96
N LEU A 171 11.10 -9.16 -12.54
CA LEU A 171 11.86 -10.38 -12.58
C LEU A 171 12.13 -10.54 -14.07
N GLU A 172 13.38 -10.30 -14.47
CA GLU A 172 13.91 -10.65 -15.78
C GLU A 172 13.39 -12.05 -16.11
N SER A 173 12.35 -12.07 -16.93
CA SER A 173 11.69 -13.29 -17.40
C SER A 173 12.15 -13.55 -18.82
N ASP A 174 13.40 -13.18 -19.14
CA ASP A 174 13.96 -13.22 -20.49
C ASP A 174 15.44 -13.62 -20.55
N GLU A 175 15.94 -14.45 -19.62
CA GLU A 175 17.30 -15.01 -19.78
C GLU A 175 17.44 -16.52 -19.61
N LYS A 176 16.35 -17.29 -19.52
CA LYS A 176 16.43 -18.76 -19.61
C LYS A 176 15.23 -19.37 -20.32
N LEU A 177 15.15 -19.12 -21.63
CA LEU A 177 14.37 -19.95 -22.56
C LEU A 177 14.96 -19.81 -23.97
N GLU A 178 16.21 -20.25 -24.15
CA GLU A 178 16.62 -20.83 -25.43
C GLU A 178 17.23 -22.21 -25.15
N PRO A 179 16.84 -23.25 -25.92
CA PRO A 179 17.38 -24.60 -25.81
C PRO A 179 18.84 -24.72 -26.30
#